data_AF-A0A7V0YTN5-F1
#
_entry.id   AF-A0A7V0YTN5-F1
#
_cell.length_a   1.000
_cell.length_b   1.000
_cell.length_c   1.000
_cell.angle_alpha   90.00
_cell.angle_beta   90.00
_cell.angle_gamma   90.00
#
_symmetry.space_group_name_H-M   'P 1'
#
loop_
_entity.id
_entity.type
_entity.pdbx_description
1 polymer ?
#
loop_
_entity_poly.entity_id
_entity_poly.type
_entity_poly.pdbx_seq_one_letter_code
_entity_poly.pdbx_strand_id
1 'polypeptide(L)' 'MLKKRLGRTNLMVSVIGFGGLIIPRISTDEAISVVRRALELGVNFI' A
#
# COMPACT_ATOMS: atom_id res chain seq x y z
N MET A 1 -10.95 -6.76 0.39
CA MET A 1 -9.87 -6.57 -0.61
C MET A 1 -9.61 -7.88 -1.36
N LEU A 2 -9.59 -7.87 -2.70
CA LEU A 2 -9.19 -9.04 -3.52
C LEU A 2 -7.66 -9.23 -3.46
N LYS A 3 -7.19 -10.48 -3.35
CA LYS A 3 -5.76 -10.82 -3.27
C LYS A 3 -5.34 -11.84 -4.32
N LYS A 4 -4.08 -11.79 -4.76
CA LYS A 4 -3.43 -12.73 -5.67
C LYS A 4 -2.03 -13.11 -5.17
N ARG A 5 -1.51 -14.25 -5.65
CA ARG A 5 -0.15 -14.70 -5.34
C ARG A 5 0.86 -13.78 -6.03
N LEU A 6 1.86 -13.32 -5.30
CA LEU A 6 2.94 -12.51 -5.87
C LEU A 6 3.95 -13.42 -6.58
N GLY A 7 3.81 -13.55 -7.89
CA GLY A 7 4.73 -14.35 -8.71
C GLY A 7 4.88 -15.79 -8.23
N ARG A 8 6.13 -16.25 -8.08
CA ARG A 8 6.47 -17.59 -7.54
C ARG A 8 6.63 -17.61 -6.02
N THR A 9 6.29 -16.53 -5.33
CA THR A 9 6.33 -16.50 -3.87
C THR A 9 5.06 -17.14 -3.29
N ASN A 10 5.07 -17.42 -1.99
CA ASN A 10 3.88 -17.84 -1.26
C ASN A 10 3.11 -16.67 -0.63
N LEU A 11 3.40 -15.42 -1.03
CA LEU A 11 2.74 -14.24 -0.50
C LEU A 11 1.42 -13.97 -1.24
N MET A 12 0.36 -13.73 -0.48
CA MET A 12 -0.94 -13.26 -0.98
C MET A 12 -1.05 -11.75 -0.79
N VAL A 13 -0.95 -11.01 -1.89
CA VAL A 13 -0.99 -9.56 -1.91
C VAL A 13 -2.28 -9.02 -2.49
N SER A 14 -2.71 -7.83 -2.08
CA SER A 14 -3.80 -7.10 -2.69
C SER A 14 -3.51 -6.86 -4.18
N VAL A 15 -4.55 -6.94 -5.02
CA VAL A 15 -4.40 -6.68 -6.47
C VAL A 15 -4.09 -5.21 -6.77
N ILE A 16 -4.31 -4.32 -5.80
CA ILE A 16 -3.88 -2.93 -5.79
C ILE A 16 -2.71 -2.80 -4.81
N GLY A 17 -1.62 -2.16 -5.23
CA GLY A 17 -0.48 -1.81 -4.37
C GLY A 17 -0.41 -0.31 -4.11
N PHE A 18 0.27 0.09 -3.04
CA PHE A 18 0.51 1.48 -2.69
C PHE A 18 1.98 1.84 -2.96
N GLY A 19 2.27 2.67 -3.95
CA GLY A 19 3.65 3.05 -4.28
C GLY A 19 4.19 4.20 -3.42
N GLY A 20 5.52 4.24 -3.22
CA GLY A 20 6.21 5.24 -2.40
C GLY A 20 6.80 6.44 -3.16
N LEU A 21 6.11 6.97 -4.17
CA LEU A 21 6.59 8.17 -4.87
C LEU A 21 6.56 9.38 -3.91
N ILE A 22 7.64 10.15 -3.88
CA ILE A 22 7.72 11.38 -3.07
C ILE A 22 6.74 12.40 -3.66
N ILE A 23 5.70 12.73 -2.90
CA ILE A 23 4.75 13.77 -3.26
C ILE A 23 5.25 15.10 -2.69
N PRO A 24 5.65 16.08 -3.52
CA PRO A 24 6.03 17.39 -3.01
C PRO A 24 4.80 18.09 -2.42
N ARG A 25 4.97 18.73 -1.27
CA ARG A 25 3.97 19.53 -0.52
C ARG A 25 3.01 18.74 0.38
N ILE A 26 3.44 17.61 0.93
CA ILE A 26 2.78 16.97 2.08
C ILE A 26 3.73 16.93 3.27
N SER A 27 3.18 17.09 4.48
CA SER A 27 3.89 16.85 5.73
C SER A 27 4.14 15.36 5.96
N THR A 28 5.06 15.04 6.86
CA THR A 28 5.31 13.65 7.28
C THR A 28 4.05 13.02 7.89
N ASP A 29 3.28 13.76 8.67
CA ASP A 29 2.05 13.26 9.29
C ASP A 29 0.97 12.94 8.25
N GLU A 30 0.82 13.78 7.22
CA GLU A 30 -0.06 13.50 6.09
C GLU A 30 0.38 12.24 5.35
N ALA A 31 1.68 12.09 5.06
CA ALA A 31 2.22 10.89 4.41
C ALA A 31 1.91 9.63 5.22
N ILE A 32 2.11 9.67 6.55
CA ILE A 32 1.77 8.58 7.46
C ILE A 32 0.27 8.27 7.41
N SER A 33 -0.59 9.30 7.43
CA SER A 33 -2.05 9.11 7.39
C SER A 33 -2.52 8.42 6.11
N VAL A 34 -1.91 8.74 4.97
CA VAL A 34 -2.24 8.13 3.67
C VAL A 34 -1.84 6.65 3.64
N VAL A 35 -0.63 6.32 4.11
CA VAL A 35 -0.17 4.92 4.19
C VAL A 35 -1.06 4.11 5.15
N ARG A 36 -1.39 4.67 6.32
CA ARG A 36 -2.32 4.03 7.27
C ARG A 36 -3.68 3.78 6.64
N ARG A 37 -4.21 4.74 5.90
CA ARG A 37 -5.49 4.59 5.20
C ARG A 37 -5.45 3.46 4.17
N ALA A 38 -4.36 3.33 3.43
CA ALA A 38 -4.18 2.22 2.50
C ALA A 38 -4.21 0.85 3.21
N LEU A 39 -3.52 0.74 4.35
CA LEU A 39 -3.52 -0.47 5.19
C LEU A 39 -4.93 -0.80 5.73
N GLU A 40 -5.66 0.20 6.23
CA GLU A 40 -7.05 0.05 6.71
C GLU A 40 -8.00 -0.46 5.61
N LEU A 41 -7.80 -0.03 4.37
CA LEU A 41 -8.57 -0.50 3.20
C LEU A 41 -8.15 -1.91 2.75
N GLY A 42 -7.13 -2.50 3.39
CA GLY A 42 -6.65 -3.85 3.15
C GLY A 42 -5.55 -3.97 2.11
N VAL A 43 -4.91 -2.85 1.72
CA VAL A 43 -3.68 -2.88 0.90
C VAL A 43 -2.57 -3.50 1.75
N ASN A 44 -1.91 -4.52 1.22
CA ASN A 44 -0.79 -5.17 1.91
C ASN A 44 0.44 -5.34 1.02
N PHE A 45 0.47 -4.66 -0.12
CA PHE A 45 1.65 -4.49 -0.96
C PHE A 45 1.96 -3.00 -1.04
N ILE A 46 3.01 -2.59 -0.34
CA ILE A 46 3.47 -1.21 -0.19
C ILE A 46 4.95 -1.17 -0.62
#